data_AF-A0A956K6Z8-F1
#
_entry.id   AF-A0A956K6Z8-F1
#
_cell.length_a   1.000
_cell.length_b   1.000
_cell.length_c   1.000
_cell.angle_alpha   90.00
_cell.angle_beta   90.00
_cell.angle_gamma   90.00
#
_symmetry.space_group_name_H-M   'P 1'
#
loop_
_entity.id
_entity.type
_entity.pdbx_description
1 polymer ?
#
loop_
_entity_poly.entity_id
_entity_poly.type
_entity_poly.pdbx_seq_one_letter_code
_entity_poly.pdbx_strand_id
1 'polypeptide(L)'
;MILHALFDPLAVLVLSLVLAAIAGAGLWWWRGRQAGERLHGGLTVLRRVAGELPSSHPIRRRLEAAPVGELSFEEIAHLLHGEAGAPARALLQLEQRISWIERFAQFAVHLGILGTVFALVASDPTDLEAFRASLPIALGTTFWGLCGALALSAIAGGCESVGEQARTRVREALLEGLTGGQEQEREHGPTS
;
A
#
# COMPACT_ATOMS: atom_id res chain seq x y z
N MET A 1 -11.94 1.93 36.59
CA MET A 1 -12.47 3.13 35.88
C MET A 1 -11.93 3.28 34.47
N ILE A 2 -10.60 3.32 34.25
CA ILE A 2 -10.01 3.50 32.90
C ILE A 2 -10.43 2.40 31.91
N LEU A 3 -10.43 1.13 32.34
CA LEU A 3 -10.85 0.02 31.45
C LEU A 3 -12.31 0.16 31.01
N HIS A 4 -13.22 0.62 31.88
CA HIS A 4 -14.61 0.85 31.50
C HIS A 4 -14.76 2.00 30.51
N ALA A 5 -13.95 3.04 30.64
CA ALA A 5 -13.96 4.16 29.70
C ALA A 5 -13.42 3.79 28.31
N LEU A 6 -12.43 2.88 28.24
CA LEU A 6 -11.94 2.34 26.97
C LEU A 6 -12.96 1.43 26.27
N PHE A 7 -13.88 0.84 27.01
CA PHE A 7 -14.90 -0.09 26.49
C PHE A 7 -16.33 0.41 26.73
N ASP A 8 -16.49 1.73 26.86
CA ASP A 8 -17.80 2.37 26.84
C ASP A 8 -18.47 2.15 25.47
N PRO A 9 -19.81 2.05 25.36
CA PRO A 9 -20.49 1.79 24.09
C PRO A 9 -20.05 2.71 22.95
N LEU A 10 -19.77 3.99 23.22
CA LEU A 10 -19.31 4.93 22.20
C LEU A 10 -17.87 4.61 21.76
N ALA A 11 -16.99 4.32 22.72
CA ALA A 11 -15.60 3.91 22.45
C ALA A 11 -15.55 2.57 21.70
N VAL A 12 -16.43 1.61 22.03
CA VAL A 12 -16.57 0.33 21.33
C VAL A 12 -17.07 0.53 19.90
N LEU A 13 -18.00 1.46 19.68
CA LEU A 13 -18.45 1.79 18.32
C LEU A 13 -17.31 2.35 17.48
N VAL A 14 -16.56 3.34 17.99
CA VAL A 14 -15.38 3.88 17.31
C VAL A 14 -14.36 2.77 17.03
N LEU A 15 -14.05 1.95 18.05
CA LEU A 15 -13.14 0.81 17.91
C LEU A 15 -13.61 -0.15 16.82
N SER A 16 -14.90 -0.49 16.75
CA SER A 16 -15.43 -1.43 15.76
C SER A 16 -15.28 -0.91 14.32
N LEU A 17 -15.53 0.38 14.09
CA LEU A 17 -15.35 1.02 12.79
C LEU A 17 -13.87 1.07 12.39
N VAL A 18 -12.99 1.41 13.34
CA VAL A 18 -11.54 1.41 13.14
C VAL A 18 -11.03 0.01 12.82
N LEU A 19 -11.46 -1.01 13.55
CA LEU A 19 -11.08 -2.41 13.29
C LEU A 19 -11.54 -2.89 11.92
N ALA A 20 -12.76 -2.51 11.48
CA ALA A 20 -13.23 -2.82 10.15
C ALA A 20 -12.36 -2.18 9.05
N ALA A 21 -11.96 -0.92 9.23
CA ALA A 21 -11.04 -0.24 8.31
C ALA A 21 -9.65 -0.91 8.28
N ILE A 22 -9.11 -1.25 9.45
CA ILE A 22 -7.82 -1.97 9.58
C ILE A 22 -7.90 -3.33 8.89
N ALA A 23 -8.96 -4.10 9.10
CA ALA A 23 -9.14 -5.40 8.47
C ALA A 23 -9.24 -5.29 6.94
N GLY A 24 -9.98 -4.29 6.43
CA GLY A 24 -10.06 -4.00 4.99
C GLY A 24 -8.71 -3.62 4.39
N ALA A 25 -7.98 -2.70 5.03
CA ALA A 25 -6.64 -2.29 4.62
C ALA A 25 -5.64 -3.46 4.68
N GLY A 26 -5.69 -4.27 5.75
CA GLY A 26 -4.85 -5.45 5.92
C GLY A 26 -5.10 -6.51 4.84
N LEU A 27 -6.35 -6.70 4.42
CA LEU A 27 -6.69 -7.58 3.31
C LEU A 27 -6.11 -7.07 1.98
N TRP A 28 -6.15 -5.76 1.73
CA TRP A 28 -5.51 -5.16 0.56
C TRP A 28 -4.01 -5.34 0.57
N TRP A 29 -3.36 -5.05 1.71
CA TRP A 29 -1.92 -5.27 1.88
C TRP A 29 -1.52 -6.72 1.65
N TRP A 30 -2.26 -7.67 2.24
CA TRP A 30 -1.99 -9.10 2.07
C TRP A 30 -2.11 -9.55 0.61
N ARG A 31 -3.16 -9.10 -0.10
CA ARG A 31 -3.33 -9.38 -1.54
C ARG A 31 -2.20 -8.74 -2.37
N GLY A 32 -1.80 -7.52 -2.03
CA GLY A 32 -0.67 -6.83 -2.65
C GLY A 32 0.63 -7.61 -2.50
N ARG A 33 0.91 -8.09 -1.29
CA ARG A 33 2.09 -8.92 -1.00
C ARG A 33 2.08 -10.22 -1.82
N GLN A 34 0.95 -10.91 -1.89
CA GLN A 34 0.82 -12.11 -2.74
C GLN A 34 1.05 -11.79 -4.22
N ALA A 35 0.55 -10.65 -4.71
CA ALA A 35 0.79 -10.22 -6.09
C ALA A 35 2.29 -9.95 -6.34
N GLY A 36 2.98 -9.30 -5.39
CA GLY A 36 4.42 -9.09 -5.45
C GLY A 36 5.23 -10.39 -5.46
N GLU A 37 4.83 -11.38 -4.65
CA GLU A 37 5.44 -12.72 -4.63
C GLU A 37 5.19 -13.47 -5.96
N ARG A 38 3.98 -13.38 -6.53
CA ARG A 38 3.68 -13.99 -7.84
C ARG A 38 4.41 -13.31 -8.99
N LEU A 39 4.60 -11.99 -8.92
CA LEU A 39 5.38 -11.24 -9.90
C LEU A 39 6.82 -11.77 -9.99
N HIS A 40 7.38 -12.25 -8.87
CA HIS A 40 8.69 -12.89 -8.85
C HIS A 40 8.77 -14.09 -9.82
N GLY A 41 7.72 -14.91 -9.88
CA GLY A 41 7.63 -16.02 -10.85
C GLY A 41 7.57 -15.55 -12.32
N GLY A 42 7.09 -14.33 -12.57
CA GLY A 42 7.04 -13.71 -13.90
C GLY A 42 8.35 -13.02 -14.33
N LEU A 43 9.34 -12.89 -13.45
CA LEU A 43 10.59 -12.17 -13.76
C LEU A 43 11.40 -12.85 -14.87
N THR A 44 11.34 -14.18 -14.99
CA THR A 44 12.00 -14.91 -16.09
C THR A 44 11.43 -14.51 -17.45
N VAL A 45 10.12 -14.27 -17.53
CA VAL A 45 9.45 -13.80 -18.75
C VAL A 45 9.89 -12.36 -19.04
N LEU A 46 9.95 -11.50 -18.03
CA LEU A 46 10.46 -10.13 -18.18
C LEU A 46 11.91 -10.09 -18.68
N ARG A 47 12.80 -10.94 -18.13
CA ARG A 47 14.19 -11.06 -18.59
C ARG A 47 14.26 -11.41 -20.07
N ARG A 48 13.47 -12.40 -20.51
CA ARG A 48 13.41 -12.82 -21.91
C ARG A 48 12.88 -11.71 -22.81
N VAL A 49 11.74 -11.12 -22.45
CA VAL A 49 11.14 -10.01 -23.20
C VAL A 49 12.13 -8.85 -23.31
N ALA A 50 12.86 -8.53 -22.23
CA ALA A 50 13.88 -7.49 -22.24
C ALA A 50 15.03 -7.78 -23.21
N GLY A 51 15.52 -9.02 -23.26
CA GLY A 51 16.55 -9.44 -24.21
C GLY A 51 16.08 -9.39 -25.67
N GLU A 52 14.78 -9.58 -25.91
CA GLU A 52 14.16 -9.51 -27.24
C GLU A 52 13.76 -8.08 -27.66
N LEU A 53 13.90 -7.07 -26.78
CA LEU A 53 13.53 -5.69 -27.09
C LEU A 53 14.49 -5.06 -28.11
N PRO A 54 14.01 -4.52 -29.25
CA PRO A 54 14.85 -3.84 -30.21
C PRO A 54 15.44 -2.54 -29.63
N SER A 55 16.62 -2.13 -30.09
CA SER A 55 17.33 -0.91 -29.66
C SER A 55 16.54 0.39 -29.89
N SER A 56 15.54 0.37 -30.77
CA SER A 56 14.62 1.48 -31.01
C SER A 56 13.48 1.58 -30.00
N HIS A 57 13.25 0.55 -29.16
CA HIS A 57 12.11 0.51 -28.26
C HIS A 57 12.22 1.56 -27.15
N PRO A 58 11.16 2.36 -26.86
CA PRO A 58 11.22 3.44 -25.87
C PRO A 58 11.58 2.96 -24.47
N ILE A 59 11.12 1.77 -24.07
CA ILE A 59 11.46 1.17 -22.77
C ILE A 59 12.94 0.81 -22.68
N ARG A 60 13.52 0.22 -23.74
CA ARG A 60 14.95 -0.10 -23.78
C ARG A 60 15.80 1.17 -23.68
N ARG A 61 15.45 2.21 -24.45
CA ARG A 61 16.12 3.52 -24.35
C ARG A 61 16.04 4.14 -22.96
N ARG A 62 14.89 4.04 -22.27
CA ARG A 62 14.74 4.53 -20.89
C ARG A 62 15.53 3.73 -19.86
N LEU A 63 15.69 2.43 -20.09
CA LEU A 63 16.48 1.57 -19.23
C LEU A 63 17.99 1.76 -19.43
N GLU A 64 18.41 2.08 -20.66
CA GLU A 64 19.80 2.37 -21.03
C GLU A 64 20.22 3.83 -20.73
N ALA A 65 19.27 4.76 -20.69
CA ALA A 65 19.55 6.15 -20.33
C ALA A 65 19.86 6.29 -18.83
N ALA A 66 20.87 7.09 -18.48
CA ALA A 66 21.15 7.46 -17.11
C ALA A 66 20.46 8.81 -16.76
N PRO A 67 19.63 8.90 -15.71
CA PRO A 67 19.24 7.83 -14.78
C PRO A 67 18.18 6.88 -15.36
N VAL A 68 18.28 5.59 -15.01
CA VAL A 68 17.34 4.54 -15.45
C VAL A 68 15.93 4.91 -15.01
N GLY A 69 15.03 5.10 -15.98
CA GLY A 69 13.66 5.50 -15.68
C GLY A 69 12.86 4.37 -15.01
N GLU A 70 12.17 4.67 -13.91
CA GLU A 70 11.23 3.73 -13.29
C GLU A 70 10.08 3.41 -14.25
N LEU A 71 9.73 2.13 -14.37
CA LEU A 71 8.57 1.69 -15.14
C LEU A 71 7.36 1.60 -14.21
N SER A 72 6.24 2.17 -14.65
CA SER A 72 4.97 2.04 -13.95
C SER A 72 4.46 0.60 -13.99
N PHE A 73 3.65 0.19 -13.01
CA PHE A 73 3.03 -1.13 -13.04
C PHE A 73 2.10 -1.33 -14.24
N GLU A 74 1.56 -0.25 -14.81
CA GLU A 74 0.80 -0.28 -16.04
C GLU A 74 1.67 -0.68 -17.24
N GLU A 75 2.84 -0.05 -17.40
CA GLU A 75 3.82 -0.42 -18.43
C GLU A 75 4.31 -1.86 -18.24
N ILE A 76 4.58 -2.28 -17.00
CA ILE A 76 4.99 -3.65 -16.67
C ILE A 76 3.89 -4.66 -17.04
N ALA A 77 2.63 -4.33 -16.74
CA ALA A 77 1.49 -5.16 -17.13
C ALA A 77 1.30 -5.23 -18.66
N HIS A 78 1.64 -4.16 -19.38
CA HIS A 78 1.58 -4.15 -20.84
C HIS A 78 2.69 -4.99 -21.47
N LEU A 79 3.89 -4.97 -20.89
CA LEU A 79 5.00 -5.84 -21.29
C LEU A 79 4.67 -7.32 -21.03
N LEU A 80 4.14 -7.60 -19.85
CA LEU A 80 3.72 -8.94 -19.43
C LEU A 80 2.32 -9.26 -19.97
N HIS A 81 2.25 -9.71 -21.23
CA HIS A 81 0.99 -10.07 -21.88
C HIS A 81 0.24 -11.19 -21.12
N GLY A 82 -1.09 -11.11 -21.12
CA GLY A 82 -1.97 -12.18 -20.62
C GLY A 82 -1.96 -12.37 -19.09
N GLU A 83 -1.87 -13.63 -18.66
CA GLU A 83 -1.89 -13.99 -17.22
C GLU A 83 -0.64 -13.53 -16.47
N ALA A 84 0.49 -13.37 -17.16
CA ALA A 84 1.74 -12.90 -16.56
C ALA A 84 1.64 -11.45 -16.08
N GLY A 85 0.78 -10.62 -16.67
CA GLY A 85 0.55 -9.23 -16.26
C GLY A 85 -0.52 -9.05 -15.18
N ALA A 86 -1.23 -10.12 -14.79
CA ALA A 86 -2.19 -10.08 -13.69
C ALA A 86 -1.59 -9.60 -12.35
N PRO A 87 -0.39 -10.05 -11.91
CA PRO A 87 0.23 -9.54 -10.68
C PRO A 87 0.59 -8.05 -10.75
N ALA A 88 1.08 -7.56 -11.90
CA ALA A 88 1.37 -6.14 -12.09
C ALA A 88 0.10 -5.27 -12.00
N ARG A 89 -1.00 -5.72 -12.60
CA ARG A 89 -2.32 -5.05 -12.46
C ARG A 89 -2.82 -5.04 -11.02
N ALA A 90 -2.59 -6.11 -10.26
CA ALA A 90 -2.97 -6.16 -8.84
C ALA A 90 -2.15 -5.18 -7.99
N LEU A 91 -0.86 -4.99 -8.28
CA LEU A 91 -0.03 -3.97 -7.64
C LEU A 91 -0.44 -2.54 -8.04
N LEU A 92 -0.83 -2.32 -9.29
CA LEU A 92 -1.41 -1.03 -9.72
C LEU A 92 -2.70 -0.70 -8.94
N GLN A 93 -3.56 -1.71 -8.72
CA GLN A 93 -4.74 -1.53 -7.87
C GLN A 93 -4.34 -1.22 -6.42
N LEU A 94 -3.29 -1.86 -5.89
CA LEU A 94 -2.81 -1.58 -4.54
C LEU A 94 -2.40 -0.11 -4.38
N GLU A 95 -1.68 0.46 -5.35
CA GLU A 95 -1.28 1.88 -5.33
C GLU A 95 -2.49 2.81 -5.22
N GLN A 96 -3.55 2.54 -6.00
CA GLN A 96 -4.79 3.31 -5.92
C GLN A 96 -5.47 3.17 -4.54
N ARG A 97 -5.32 2.02 -3.88
CA ARG A 97 -5.89 1.74 -2.55
C ARG A 97 -5.10 2.38 -1.41
N ILE A 98 -3.82 2.71 -1.58
CA ILE A 98 -3.01 3.40 -0.56
C ILE A 98 -3.68 4.72 -0.16
N SER A 99 -4.12 5.52 -1.14
CA SER A 99 -4.85 6.76 -0.89
C SER A 99 -6.13 6.57 -0.06
N TRP A 100 -6.79 5.41 -0.20
CA TRP A 100 -7.95 5.07 0.63
C TRP A 100 -7.56 4.71 2.05
N ILE A 101 -6.44 4.00 2.25
CA ILE A 101 -5.93 3.66 3.58
C ILE A 101 -5.57 4.93 4.35
N GLU A 102 -4.93 5.90 3.70
CA GLU A 102 -4.61 7.20 4.29
C GLU A 102 -5.88 7.97 4.69
N ARG A 103 -6.91 7.96 3.82
CA ARG A 103 -8.21 8.54 4.15
C ARG A 103 -8.85 7.85 5.34
N PHE A 104 -8.76 6.52 5.45
CA PHE A 104 -9.24 5.80 6.63
C PHE A 104 -8.48 6.20 7.90
N ALA A 105 -7.16 6.41 7.81
CA ALA A 105 -6.38 6.89 8.94
C ALA A 105 -6.87 8.27 9.40
N GLN A 106 -7.13 9.18 8.45
CA GLN A 106 -7.73 10.48 8.76
C GLN A 106 -9.13 10.32 9.37
N PHE A 107 -10.00 9.48 8.80
CA PHE A 107 -11.34 9.22 9.34
C PHE A 107 -11.29 8.66 10.76
N ALA A 108 -10.34 7.78 11.08
CA ALA A 108 -10.18 7.24 12.44
C ALA A 108 -9.92 8.35 13.47
N VAL A 109 -9.07 9.33 13.15
CA VAL A 109 -8.83 10.49 14.01
C VAL A 109 -10.11 11.32 14.18
N HIS A 110 -10.82 11.60 13.09
CA HIS A 110 -12.06 12.40 13.14
C HIS A 110 -13.17 11.70 13.93
N LEU A 111 -13.30 10.37 13.82
CA LEU A 111 -14.23 9.59 14.63
C LEU A 111 -13.89 9.68 16.12
N GLY A 112 -12.59 9.64 16.46
CA GLY A 112 -12.13 9.84 17.84
C GLY A 112 -12.53 11.22 18.38
N ILE A 113 -12.27 12.29 17.61
CA ILE A 113 -12.65 13.67 17.98
C ILE A 113 -14.16 13.81 18.12
N LEU A 114 -14.93 13.27 17.17
CA LEU A 114 -16.39 13.33 17.19
C LEU A 114 -16.96 12.62 18.43
N GLY A 115 -16.41 11.46 18.78
CA GLY A 115 -16.77 10.73 20.00
C GLY A 115 -16.49 11.54 21.26
N THR A 116 -15.34 12.22 21.33
CA THR A 116 -14.99 13.12 22.43
C THR A 116 -16.00 14.27 22.56
N VAL A 117 -16.30 14.95 21.46
CA VAL A 117 -17.27 16.06 21.44
C VAL A 117 -18.64 15.57 21.88
N PHE A 118 -19.08 14.41 21.39
CA PHE A 118 -20.38 13.84 21.76
C PHE A 118 -20.44 13.53 23.26
N ALA A 119 -19.41 12.89 23.82
CA ALA A 119 -19.34 12.59 25.25
C ALA A 119 -19.40 13.84 26.13
N LEU A 120 -18.73 14.92 25.71
CA LEU A 120 -18.73 16.20 26.42
C LEU A 120 -20.07 16.93 26.30
N VAL A 121 -20.65 17.02 25.11
CA VAL A 121 -21.96 17.68 24.88
C VAL A 121 -23.11 16.94 25.57
N ALA A 122 -23.02 15.61 25.66
CA ALA A 122 -24.02 14.80 26.34
C ALA A 122 -23.95 14.90 27.88
N SER A 123 -22.85 15.44 28.43
CA SER A 123 -22.74 15.69 29.88
C SER A 123 -23.42 16.99 30.28
N ASP A 124 -24.16 16.97 31.40
CA ASP A 124 -24.76 18.19 31.96
C ASP A 124 -23.64 19.13 32.45
N PRO A 125 -23.51 20.34 31.88
CA PRO A 125 -22.45 21.27 32.26
C PRO A 125 -22.63 21.85 33.68
N THR A 126 -23.81 21.69 34.28
CA THR A 126 -24.08 22.16 35.66
C THR A 126 -23.74 21.11 36.72
N ASP A 127 -23.56 19.84 36.32
CA ASP A 127 -23.13 18.75 37.18
C ASP A 127 -21.65 18.42 36.96
N LEU A 128 -20.80 18.95 37.85
CA LEU A 128 -19.36 18.74 37.84
C LEU A 128 -18.96 17.27 38.03
N GLU A 129 -19.76 16.46 38.73
CA GLU A 129 -19.46 15.04 38.94
C GLU A 129 -19.77 14.24 37.67
N ALA A 130 -20.93 14.47 37.05
CA ALA A 130 -21.28 13.88 35.75
C ALA A 130 -20.29 14.30 34.65
N PHE A 131 -19.89 15.58 34.63
CA PHE A 131 -18.86 16.06 33.71
C PHE A 131 -17.53 15.32 33.91
N ARG A 132 -17.05 15.18 35.15
CA ARG A 132 -15.82 14.43 35.46
C ARG A 132 -15.91 12.96 35.07
N ALA A 133 -17.08 12.34 35.20
CA ALA A 133 -17.31 10.96 34.78
C ALA A 133 -17.27 10.79 33.25
N SER A 134 -17.63 11.82 32.49
CA SER A 134 -17.60 11.81 31.01
C SER A 134 -16.20 11.95 30.42
N LEU A 135 -15.25 12.59 31.12
CA LEU A 135 -13.90 12.84 30.63
C LEU A 135 -13.14 11.56 30.23
N PRO A 136 -13.10 10.49 31.06
CA PRO A 136 -12.51 9.23 30.66
C PRO A 136 -13.14 8.63 29.39
N ILE A 137 -14.46 8.73 29.24
CA ILE A 137 -15.19 8.19 28.08
C ILE A 137 -14.77 8.93 26.81
N ALA A 138 -14.71 10.27 26.91
CA ALA A 138 -14.27 11.14 25.83
C ALA A 138 -12.83 10.78 25.40
N LEU A 139 -11.92 10.53 26.35
CA LEU A 139 -10.55 10.09 26.09
C LEU A 139 -10.47 8.69 25.44
N GLY A 140 -11.38 7.77 25.81
CA GLY A 140 -11.42 6.43 25.23
C GLY A 140 -11.66 6.44 23.71
N THR A 141 -12.58 7.28 23.24
CA THR A 141 -12.85 7.44 21.79
C THR A 141 -11.65 8.03 21.04
N THR A 142 -10.99 9.06 21.60
CA THR A 142 -9.77 9.64 21.00
C THR A 142 -8.64 8.63 20.94
N PHE A 143 -8.45 7.85 22.01
CA PHE A 143 -7.41 6.83 22.09
C PHE A 143 -7.55 5.82 20.95
N TRP A 144 -8.74 5.25 20.75
CA TRP A 144 -8.96 4.28 19.67
C TRP A 144 -8.85 4.91 18.28
N GLY A 145 -9.30 6.15 18.10
CA GLY A 145 -9.10 6.89 16.85
C GLY A 145 -7.61 7.05 16.50
N LEU A 146 -6.79 7.43 17.48
CA LEU A 146 -5.35 7.59 17.30
C LEU A 146 -4.63 6.27 17.05
N CYS A 147 -4.90 5.23 17.86
CA CYS A 147 -4.35 3.90 17.63
C CYS A 147 -4.73 3.35 16.25
N GLY A 148 -5.97 3.58 15.83
CA GLY A 148 -6.46 3.23 14.50
C GLY A 148 -5.70 3.91 13.38
N ALA A 149 -5.52 5.23 13.49
CA ALA A 149 -4.78 6.01 12.52
C ALA A 149 -3.33 5.54 12.40
N LEU A 150 -2.65 5.29 13.52
CA LEU A 150 -1.27 4.78 13.53
C LEU A 150 -1.17 3.40 12.86
N ALA A 151 -2.09 2.49 13.18
CA ALA A 151 -2.12 1.17 12.57
C ALA A 151 -2.36 1.25 11.05
N LEU A 152 -3.29 2.09 10.61
CA LEU A 152 -3.58 2.29 9.18
C LEU A 152 -2.41 2.93 8.44
N SER A 153 -1.73 3.91 9.03
CA SER A 153 -0.51 4.50 8.46
C SER A 153 0.62 3.48 8.32
N ALA A 154 0.79 2.60 9.31
CA ALA A 154 1.76 1.51 9.21
C ALA A 154 1.42 0.52 8.07
N ILE A 155 0.13 0.22 7.88
CA ILE A 155 -0.33 -0.61 6.76
C ILE A 155 -0.09 0.10 5.42
N ALA A 156 -0.37 1.40 5.32
CA ALA A 156 -0.10 2.18 4.11
C ALA A 156 1.39 2.13 3.72
N GLY A 157 2.30 2.39 4.67
CA GLY A 157 3.74 2.25 4.44
C GLY A 157 4.16 0.82 4.09
N GLY A 158 3.49 -0.18 4.66
CA GLY A 158 3.66 -1.59 4.27
C GLY A 158 3.27 -1.86 2.81
N CYS A 159 2.19 -1.25 2.31
CA CYS A 159 1.77 -1.34 0.92
C CYS A 159 2.76 -0.64 -0.03
N GLU A 160 3.23 0.55 0.33
CA GLU A 160 4.26 1.28 -0.42
C GLU A 160 5.55 0.47 -0.54
N SER A 161 6.01 -0.10 0.58
CA SER A 161 7.21 -0.95 0.60
C SER A 161 7.09 -2.16 -0.32
N VAL A 162 5.92 -2.80 -0.38
CA VAL A 162 5.67 -3.91 -1.32
C VAL A 162 5.75 -3.44 -2.77
N GLY A 163 5.18 -2.28 -3.09
CA GLY A 163 5.26 -1.68 -4.43
C GLY A 163 6.71 -1.37 -4.83
N GLU A 164 7.46 -0.71 -3.95
CA GLU A 164 8.83 -0.32 -4.20
C GLU A 164 9.76 -1.53 -4.41
N GLN A 165 9.62 -2.56 -3.56
CA GLN A 165 10.36 -3.81 -3.73
C GLN A 165 10.02 -4.50 -5.05
N ALA A 166 8.76 -4.50 -5.46
CA ALA A 166 8.35 -5.10 -6.72
C ALA A 166 8.93 -4.35 -7.92
N ARG A 167 8.92 -3.00 -7.91
CA ARG A 167 9.54 -2.18 -8.97
C ARG A 167 11.05 -2.41 -9.06
N THR A 168 11.74 -2.44 -7.92
CA THR A 168 13.18 -2.71 -7.87
C THR A 168 13.51 -4.06 -8.51
N ARG A 169 12.79 -5.12 -8.14
CA ARG A 169 13.01 -6.47 -8.71
C ARG A 169 12.72 -6.55 -10.20
N VAL A 170 11.67 -5.87 -10.67
CA VAL A 170 11.35 -5.82 -12.10
C VAL A 170 12.46 -5.10 -12.86
N ARG A 171 12.95 -3.97 -12.33
CA ARG A 171 14.06 -3.23 -12.91
C ARG A 171 15.32 -4.10 -13.02
N GLU A 172 15.70 -4.79 -11.95
CA GLU A 172 16.84 -5.72 -11.96
C GLU A 172 16.68 -6.79 -13.04
N ALA A 173 15.51 -7.43 -13.10
CA ALA A 173 15.22 -8.46 -14.11
C ALA A 173 15.28 -7.93 -15.55
N LEU A 174 14.81 -6.72 -15.81
CA LEU A 174 14.88 -6.11 -17.13
C LEU A 174 16.33 -5.78 -17.53
N LEU A 175 17.14 -5.26 -16.60
CA LEU A 175 18.55 -4.94 -16.84
C LEU A 175 19.39 -6.21 -17.08
N GLU A 176 19.15 -7.27 -16.31
CA GLU A 176 19.78 -8.58 -16.54
C GLU A 176 19.44 -9.14 -17.93
N GLY A 177 18.16 -9.03 -18.33
CA GLY A 177 17.73 -9.47 -19.66
C GLY A 177 18.38 -8.69 -20.80
N LEU A 178 18.50 -7.36 -20.66
CA LEU A 178 19.19 -6.51 -21.64
C LEU A 178 20.68 -6.86 -21.75
N THR A 179 21.35 -7.10 -20.62
CA THR A 179 22.78 -7.42 -20.59
C THR A 179 23.04 -8.78 -21.25
N GLY A 180 22.25 -9.80 -20.91
CA GLY A 180 22.38 -11.14 -21.51
C GLY A 180 22.05 -11.16 -23.02
N GLY A 181 21.07 -10.37 -23.46
CA GLY A 181 20.77 -10.22 -24.90
C GLY A 181 21.91 -9.58 -25.69
N GLN A 182 22.60 -8.58 -25.11
CA GLN A 182 23.76 -7.94 -25.75
C GLN A 182 24.97 -8.85 -25.86
N GLU A 183 25.20 -9.74 -24.89
CA GLU A 183 26.29 -10.74 -24.97
C GLU A 183 26.04 -11.74 -26.10
N GLN A 184 24.80 -12.23 -26.26
CA GLN A 184 24.42 -13.07 -27.40
C GLN A 184 24.57 -12.37 -28.75
N GLU A 185 24.17 -11.09 -28.84
CA GLU A 185 24.31 -10.30 -30.08
C GLU A 185 25.78 -10.04 -30.43
N ARG A 186 26.67 -9.96 -29.44
CA ARG A 186 28.13 -9.86 -29.64
C ARG A 186 28.77 -11.19 -30.02
N GLU A 187 28.32 -12.32 -29.45
CA GLU A 187 28.80 -13.65 -29.84
C GLU A 187 28.30 -14.10 -31.23
N HIS A 188 27.14 -13.58 -31.68
CA HIS A 188 26.59 -13.81 -33.02
C HIS A 188 26.81 -12.64 -34.01
N GLY A 189 27.64 -11.64 -33.65
CA GLY A 189 28.09 -10.58 -34.57
C GLY A 189 28.98 -11.11 -35.69
N PRO A 190 28.99 -10.48 -36.88
CA PRO A 190 28.91 -11.16 -38.16
C PRO A 190 30.17 -11.98 -38.50
N THR A 191 29.97 -13.24 -38.86
CA THR A 191 30.68 -13.77 -40.01
C THR A 191 30.10 -13.09 -41.25
N SER A 192 30.93 -12.29 -41.92
CA SER A 192 30.74 -11.59 -43.22
C SER A 192 30.53 -10.07 -43.12
#